data_AF-A0AA86S201-F1
#
_entry.id   AF-A0AA86S201-F1
#
_cell.length_a   1.000
_cell.length_b   1.000
_cell.length_c   1.000
_cell.angle_alpha   90.00
_cell.angle_beta   90.00
_cell.angle_gamma   90.00
#
_symmetry.space_group_name_H-M   'P 1'
#
loop_
_entity.id
_entity.type
_entity.pdbx_description
1 polymer ?
#
loop_
_entity_poly.entity_id
_entity_poly.type
_entity_poly.pdbx_seq_one_letter_code
_entity_poly.pdbx_strand_id
1 'polypeptide(L)'
;AKAIQEKNVYPHRLSRGGYQLLERKLIEEKRKASQEASQSDPSCVTSPPSPPSRHEKWKKARQSKKGDYTTVESRIVGQKI
;
A
#
# COMPACT_ATOMS: atom_id res chain seq x y z
N ALA A 1 0.44 6.14 -23.74
CA ALA A 1 0.51 5.87 -22.28
C ALA A 1 0.11 7.09 -21.43
N LYS A 2 0.74 8.27 -21.59
CA LYS A 2 0.36 9.50 -20.85
C LYS A 2 -1.08 9.97 -21.09
N ALA A 3 -1.52 10.05 -22.34
CA ALA A 3 -2.85 10.57 -22.71
C ALA A 3 -4.04 9.78 -22.11
N ILE A 4 -3.86 8.51 -21.76
CA ILE A 4 -4.91 7.69 -21.10
C ILE A 4 -4.94 7.97 -19.59
N GLN A 5 -3.79 8.27 -18.98
CA GLN A 5 -3.72 8.67 -17.58
C GLN A 5 -4.22 10.10 -17.36
N GLU A 6 -4.07 11.00 -18.35
CA GLU A 6 -4.58 12.38 -18.26
C GLU A 6 -6.10 12.45 -18.06
N LYS A 7 -6.85 11.46 -18.58
CA LYS A 7 -8.30 11.37 -18.37
C LYS A 7 -8.69 10.60 -17.09
N ASN A 8 -7.71 10.02 -16.38
CA ASN A 8 -7.97 9.24 -15.19
C ASN A 8 -7.98 10.15 -13.95
N VAL A 9 -9.14 10.27 -13.32
CA VAL A 9 -9.35 11.05 -12.08
C VAL A 9 -8.53 10.50 -10.89
N TYR A 10 -8.17 9.22 -10.92
CA TYR A 10 -7.43 8.53 -9.87
C TYR A 10 -6.20 7.82 -10.42
N PRO A 11 -5.18 8.55 -10.93
CA PRO A 11 -4.01 7.95 -11.53
C PRO A 11 -3.15 7.22 -10.49
N HIS A 12 -2.67 6.02 -10.80
CA HIS A 12 -1.68 5.33 -9.97
C HIS A 12 -0.25 5.63 -10.46
N ARG A 13 0.73 5.56 -9.57
CA ARG A 13 2.14 5.86 -9.89
C ARG A 13 2.98 4.65 -10.27
N LEU A 14 2.41 3.46 -10.18
CA LEU A 14 3.13 2.21 -10.38
C LEU A 14 3.45 1.96 -11.87
N SER A 15 4.64 1.44 -12.12
CA SER A 15 5.04 0.89 -13.43
C SER A 15 4.39 -0.48 -13.69
N ARG A 16 4.61 -1.05 -14.87
CA ARG A 16 4.18 -2.43 -15.19
C ARG A 16 4.77 -3.42 -14.17
N GLY A 17 3.92 -4.27 -13.60
CA GLY A 17 4.30 -5.19 -12.51
C GLY A 17 4.39 -4.52 -11.12
N GLY A 18 4.21 -3.20 -11.03
CA GLY A 18 4.39 -2.47 -9.77
C GLY A 18 3.41 -2.88 -8.66
N TYR A 19 2.23 -3.42 -8.97
CA TYR A 19 1.31 -3.94 -7.96
C TYR A 19 1.85 -5.19 -7.26
N GLN A 20 2.50 -6.11 -7.99
CA GLN A 20 3.11 -7.31 -7.40
C GLN A 20 4.29 -6.92 -6.50
N LEU A 21 5.09 -5.94 -6.93
CA LEU A 21 6.17 -5.40 -6.11
C LEU A 21 5.64 -4.70 -4.84
N LEU A 22 4.58 -3.91 -4.97
CA LEU A 22 3.94 -3.22 -3.85
C LEU A 22 3.37 -4.20 -2.83
N GLU A 23 2.71 -5.26 -3.30
CA GLU A 23 2.19 -6.33 -2.44
C GLU A 23 3.29 -7.01 -1.64
N ARG A 24 4.40 -7.41 -2.29
CA ARG A 24 5.56 -8.00 -1.61
C ARG A 24 6.11 -7.07 -0.53
N LYS A 25 6.26 -5.77 -0.82
CA LYS A 25 6.74 -4.78 0.15
C LYS A 25 5.84 -4.62 1.36
N LEU A 26 4.52 -4.60 1.16
CA LEU A 26 3.56 -4.50 2.27
C LEU A 26 3.58 -5.74 3.16
N ILE A 27 3.74 -6.94 2.56
CA ILE A 27 3.87 -8.18 3.32
C ILE A 27 5.16 -8.18 4.15
N GLU A 28 6.27 -7.72 3.56
CA GLU A 28 7.56 -7.62 4.23
C GLU A 28 7.54 -6.61 5.39
N GLU A 29 6.89 -5.46 5.20
CA GLU A 29 6.65 -4.46 6.25
C GLU A 29 5.84 -5.04 7.42
N LYS A 30 4.73 -5.75 7.13
CA LYS A 30 3.92 -6.44 8.15
C LYS A 30 4.72 -7.51 8.88
N ARG A 31 5.58 -8.25 8.18
CA ARG A 31 6.45 -9.27 8.76
C ARG A 31 7.46 -8.64 9.73
N LYS A 32 8.12 -7.57 9.32
CA LYS A 32 9.10 -6.85 10.14
C LYS A 32 8.46 -6.29 11.40
N ALA A 33 7.30 -5.67 11.28
CA ALA A 33 6.52 -5.18 12.43
C ALA A 33 6.14 -6.30 13.40
N SER A 34 5.72 -7.47 12.89
CA SER A 34 5.41 -8.62 13.76
C SER A 34 6.66 -9.17 14.47
N GLN A 35 7.81 -9.19 13.81
CA GLN A 35 9.07 -9.64 14.43
C GLN A 35 9.52 -8.67 15.53
N GLU A 36 9.44 -7.37 15.28
CA GLU A 36 9.77 -6.34 16.27
C GLU A 36 8.83 -6.40 17.49
N ALA A 37 7.54 -6.67 17.27
CA ALA A 37 6.56 -6.88 18.34
C ALA A 37 6.92 -8.10 19.19
N SER A 38 7.26 -9.24 18.58
CA SER A 38 7.66 -10.45 19.31
C SER A 38 9.02 -10.37 19.99
N GLN A 39 9.92 -9.52 19.51
CA GLN A 39 11.14 -9.19 20.25
C GLN A 39 10.87 -8.35 21.50
N SER A 40 9.83 -7.52 21.46
CA SER A 40 9.43 -6.66 22.58
C SER A 40 8.56 -7.41 23.60
N ASP A 41 7.71 -8.33 23.13
CA ASP A 41 6.85 -9.18 23.96
C ASP A 41 6.97 -10.66 23.53
N PRO A 42 7.69 -11.49 24.31
CA PRO A 42 7.90 -12.90 23.98
C PRO A 42 6.63 -13.75 24.04
N SER A 43 5.51 -13.23 24.57
CA SER A 43 4.21 -13.89 24.52
C SER A 43 3.46 -13.67 23.19
N CYS A 44 3.94 -12.74 22.35
CA CYS A 44 3.34 -12.42 21.07
C CYS A 44 3.59 -13.53 20.04
N VAL A 45 2.55 -14.30 19.72
CA VAL A 45 2.58 -15.36 18.70
C VAL A 45 2.67 -14.74 17.30
N THR A 46 3.80 -14.93 16.62
CA THR A 46 3.94 -14.53 15.21
C THR A 46 3.17 -15.48 14.30
N SER A 47 2.12 -14.97 13.65
CA SER A 47 1.46 -15.67 12.55
C SER A 47 1.98 -15.16 11.20
N PRO A 48 1.87 -15.94 10.11
CA PRO A 48 2.24 -15.46 8.78
C PRO A 48 1.45 -14.19 8.42
N PRO A 49 2.10 -13.16 7.86
CA PRO A 49 1.42 -11.91 7.52
C PRO A 49 0.35 -12.16 6.45
N SER A 50 -0.85 -11.66 6.72
CA SER A 50 -1.94 -11.72 5.74
C SER A 50 -1.64 -10.83 4.52
N PRO A 51 -2.05 -11.24 3.30
CA PRO A 51 -1.91 -10.41 2.11
C PRO A 51 -2.61 -9.05 2.29
N PRO A 52 -2.06 -7.97 1.70
CA PRO A 52 -2.71 -6.66 1.75
C PRO A 52 -4.02 -6.67 0.98
N SER A 53 -5.03 -6.02 1.56
CA SER A 53 -6.34 -5.86 0.95
C SER A 53 -6.27 -5.07 -0.36
N ARG A 54 -7.31 -5.22 -1.19
CA ARG A 54 -7.45 -4.44 -2.42
C ARG A 54 -7.45 -2.93 -2.14
N HIS A 55 -8.10 -2.49 -1.06
CA HIS A 55 -8.16 -1.07 -0.69
C HIS A 55 -6.81 -0.55 -0.21
N GLU A 56 -6.06 -1.28 0.61
CA GLU A 56 -4.68 -0.92 0.98
C GLU A 56 -3.79 -0.78 -0.26
N LYS A 57 -3.85 -1.76 -1.17
CA LYS A 57 -3.11 -1.70 -2.44
C LYS A 57 -3.50 -0.50 -3.29
N TRP A 58 -4.80 -0.19 -3.37
CA TRP A 58 -5.31 0.96 -4.11
C TRP A 58 -4.82 2.30 -3.53
N LYS A 59 -4.83 2.44 -2.20
CA LYS A 59 -4.34 3.63 -1.47
C LYS A 59 -2.85 3.82 -1.70
N LYS A 60 -2.04 2.81 -1.40
CA LYS A 60 -0.58 2.87 -1.50
C LYS A 60 -0.10 3.12 -2.95
N ALA A 61 -0.81 2.62 -3.96
CA ALA A 61 -0.50 2.88 -5.36
C ALA A 61 -0.68 4.36 -5.79
N ARG A 62 -1.46 5.13 -5.03
CA ARG A 62 -1.82 6.55 -5.28
C ARG A 62 -1.18 7.53 -4.31
N GLN A 63 -0.46 7.00 -3.33
CA GLN A 63 0.31 7.77 -2.37
C GLN A 63 1.76 7.98 -2.85
N SER A 64 2.38 9.04 -2.36
CA SER A 64 3.81 9.30 -2.49
C SER A 64 4.59 8.45 -1.49
N LYS A 65 5.92 8.45 -1.58
CA LYS A 65 6.77 7.81 -0.57
C LYS A 65 6.57 8.41 0.84
N LYS A 66 6.08 9.66 0.92
CA LYS A 66 5.75 10.35 2.17
C LYS A 66 4.33 10.04 2.68
N GLY A 67 3.53 9.29 1.92
CA GLY A 67 2.14 8.94 2.27
C GLY A 67 1.08 9.90 1.71
N ASP A 68 1.50 11.04 1.13
CA ASP A 68 0.55 12.00 0.54
C ASP A 68 -0.10 11.46 -0.73
N TYR A 69 -1.41 11.68 -0.89
CA TYR A 69 -2.10 11.35 -2.13
C TYR A 69 -1.68 12.29 -3.26
N THR A 70 -1.61 11.73 -4.47
CA THR A 70 -1.25 12.48 -5.68
C THR A 70 -2.34 13.42 -6.18
N THR A 71 -3.61 13.07 -5.96
CA THR A 71 -4.76 13.91 -6.33
C THR A 71 -5.71 14.06 -5.15
N VAL A 72 -6.44 15.18 -5.12
CA VAL A 72 -7.42 15.48 -4.08
C VAL A 72 -8.55 14.46 -4.12
N GLU A 73 -8.96 14.05 -5.32
CA GLU A 73 -9.99 13.05 -5.56
C GLU A 73 -9.56 11.69 -5.03
N SER A 74 -8.29 11.30 -5.25
CA SER A 74 -7.73 10.06 -4.69
C SER A 74 -7.69 10.09 -3.17
N ARG A 75 -7.42 11.26 -2.57
CA ARG A 75 -7.48 11.45 -1.11
C ARG A 75 -8.88 11.26 -0.57
N ILE A 76 -9.88 11.90 -1.19
CA ILE A 76 -11.29 11.82 -0.77
C ILE A 76 -11.77 10.36 -0.80
N VAL A 77 -11.50 9.64 -1.88
CA VAL A 77 -11.86 8.22 -1.98
C VAL A 77 -11.06 7.40 -0.97
N GLY A 78 -9.76 7.64 -0.87
CA GLY A 78 -8.86 6.96 0.07
C GLY A 78 -9.22 7.15 1.55
N GLN A 79 -9.93 8.22 1.90
CA GLN A 79 -10.46 8.45 3.25
C GLN A 79 -11.80 7.77 3.50
N LYS A 80 -12.56 7.45 2.45
CA LYS A 80 -13.85 6.77 2.54
C LYS A 80 -13.74 5.25 2.56
N ILE A 81 -12.59 4.69 2.14
CA ILE A 81 -12.29 3.25 2.07
C ILE A 81 -11.33 2.79 3.16
#